data_AF-A0A9E1TXY7-F1
#
_entry.id   AF-A0A9E1TXY7-F1
#
_cell.length_a   1.000
_cell.length_b   1.000
_cell.length_c   1.000
_cell.angle_alpha   90.00
_cell.angle_beta   90.00
_cell.angle_gamma   90.00
#
_symmetry.space_group_name_H-M   'P 1'
#
loop_
_entity.id
_entity.type
_entity.pdbx_description
1 polymer ?
#
loop_
_entity_poly.entity_id
_entity_poly.type
_entity_poly.pdbx_seq_one_letter_code
_entity_poly.pdbx_strand_id
1 'polypeptide(L)'
;DGSNSYLTNKTGALKVATETSGIAVTIGHTTSEVTVGDNLTVTGTSTFNNKIIINSSAEDGGDGVAIPLTNHATFIQTGGAETSTLGAGTEGQIKVIVMEADNGDMVTTVTNAAWGGSSIITFDAVGDAVTLQYIDSKWYCIGNNGAVFG
;
A
#
# COMPACT_ATOMS: atom_id res chain seq x y z
N ASP A 1 28.47 -15.03 20.17
CA ASP A 1 29.53 -14.04 19.93
C ASP A 1 29.44 -12.84 20.88
N GLY A 2 28.42 -12.77 21.75
CA GLY A 2 28.20 -11.62 22.63
C GLY A 2 27.49 -10.45 21.95
N SER A 3 27.12 -10.58 20.67
CA SER A 3 26.50 -9.51 19.90
C SER A 3 25.02 -9.32 20.21
N ASN A 4 24.33 -10.41 20.60
CA ASN A 4 22.88 -10.41 20.85
C ASN A 4 22.54 -11.05 22.20
N SER A 5 21.58 -10.42 22.90
CA SER A 5 20.85 -11.04 24.02
C SER A 5 19.49 -11.52 23.53
N TYR A 6 19.13 -12.75 23.88
CA TYR A 6 17.86 -13.35 23.44
C TYR A 6 16.95 -13.61 24.64
N LEU A 7 15.66 -13.35 24.47
CA LEU A 7 14.61 -13.87 25.33
C LEU A 7 13.91 -15.02 24.59
N THR A 8 14.13 -16.25 25.06
CA THR A 8 13.55 -17.44 24.42
C THR A 8 12.29 -17.88 25.16
N ASN A 9 11.15 -17.97 24.45
CA ASN A 9 9.95 -18.60 24.96
C ASN A 9 9.71 -19.95 24.26
N LYS A 10 9.81 -21.06 25.01
CA LYS A 10 9.76 -22.41 24.43
C LYS A 10 8.34 -22.90 24.12
N THR A 11 7.33 -22.41 24.85
CA THR A 11 5.92 -22.81 24.68
C THR A 11 4.97 -21.65 24.94
N GLY A 12 3.86 -21.58 24.21
CA GLY A 12 2.84 -20.54 24.39
C GLY A 12 3.23 -19.17 23.83
N ALA A 13 2.51 -18.12 24.22
CA ALA A 13 2.75 -16.75 23.77
C ALA A 13 3.70 -16.00 24.72
N LEU A 14 4.65 -15.24 24.17
CA LEU A 14 5.42 -14.27 24.93
C LEU A 14 4.57 -13.00 25.13
N LYS A 15 4.23 -12.67 26.37
CA LYS A 15 3.49 -11.45 26.72
C LYS A 15 4.41 -10.49 27.46
N VAL A 16 4.49 -9.26 26.98
CA VAL A 16 5.18 -8.15 27.65
C VAL A 16 4.13 -7.08 27.94
N ALA A 17 3.92 -6.80 29.23
CA ALA A 17 2.91 -5.85 29.69
C ALA A 17 3.33 -5.27 31.05
N THR A 18 2.63 -4.23 31.47
CA THR A 18 2.69 -3.66 32.81
C THR A 18 1.56 -4.24 33.66
N GLU A 19 1.76 -4.38 34.97
CA GLU A 19 0.75 -4.97 35.87
C GLU A 19 -0.48 -4.06 36.06
N THR A 20 -0.33 -2.76 35.81
CA THR A 20 -1.38 -1.76 35.93
C THR A 20 -1.78 -1.23 34.55
N SER A 21 -3.08 -1.24 34.28
CA SER A 21 -3.63 -0.69 33.03
C SER A 21 -3.24 0.78 32.83
N GLY A 22 -2.96 1.16 31.58
CA GLY A 22 -2.59 2.52 31.20
C GLY A 22 -1.10 2.86 31.33
N ILE A 23 -0.28 1.97 31.90
CA ILE A 23 1.18 2.17 31.88
C ILE A 23 1.75 1.62 30.57
N ALA A 24 2.42 2.48 29.81
CA ALA A 24 3.03 2.12 28.54
C ALA A 24 4.20 1.13 28.69
N VAL A 25 4.32 0.20 27.74
CA VAL A 25 5.56 -0.54 27.50
C VAL A 25 6.41 0.29 26.54
N THR A 26 7.51 0.84 27.04
CA THR A 26 8.45 1.61 26.20
C THR A 26 9.51 0.67 25.63
N ILE A 27 9.68 0.68 24.31
CA ILE A 27 10.70 -0.13 23.62
C ILE A 27 11.66 0.84 22.93
N GLY A 28 12.93 0.77 23.30
CA GLY A 28 13.99 1.64 22.79
C GLY A 28 14.28 2.88 23.65
N HIS A 29 15.13 3.75 23.11
CA HIS A 29 15.63 5.03 23.63
C HIS A 29 15.77 6.02 22.45
N THR A 30 16.30 7.23 22.66
CA THR A 30 16.42 8.37 21.74
C THR A 30 16.96 8.01 20.35
N THR A 31 17.81 6.98 20.22
CA THR A 31 18.39 6.55 18.93
C THR A 31 18.09 5.10 18.59
N SER A 32 17.15 4.45 19.28
CA SER A 32 16.86 3.05 19.03
C SER A 32 16.13 2.86 17.71
N GLU A 33 16.52 1.82 17.00
CA GLU A 33 15.72 1.23 15.93
C GLU A 33 14.96 0.03 16.50
N VAL A 34 13.71 -0.13 16.07
CA VAL A 34 12.89 -1.30 16.38
C VAL A 34 12.58 -1.99 15.07
N THR A 35 13.09 -3.21 14.91
CA THR A 35 12.81 -4.06 13.75
C THR A 35 11.84 -5.16 14.14
N VAL A 36 10.73 -5.27 13.41
CA VAL A 36 9.81 -6.41 13.49
C VAL A 36 10.09 -7.28 12.26
N GLY A 37 10.56 -8.51 12.47
CA GLY A 37 11.00 -9.40 11.37
C GLY A 37 9.87 -9.98 10.53
N ASP A 38 8.61 -9.67 10.86
CA ASP A 38 7.39 -10.13 10.21
C ASP A 38 6.29 -9.05 10.42
N ASN A 39 5.03 -9.43 10.26
CA ASN A 39 3.87 -8.55 10.40
C ASN A 39 3.79 -7.85 11.77
N LEU A 40 3.53 -6.54 11.75
CA LEU A 40 3.09 -5.77 12.90
C LEU A 40 1.56 -5.60 12.84
N THR A 41 0.83 -6.17 13.80
CA THR A 41 -0.60 -5.94 13.98
C THR A 41 -0.84 -5.00 15.16
N VAL A 42 -1.57 -3.91 14.95
CA VAL A 42 -1.96 -2.96 16.00
C VAL A 42 -3.47 -2.90 16.08
N THR A 43 -4.04 -3.29 17.23
CA THR A 43 -5.50 -3.28 17.44
C THR A 43 -6.02 -1.94 17.96
N GLY A 44 -5.14 -1.11 18.52
CA GLY A 44 -5.44 0.25 18.98
C GLY A 44 -5.07 1.32 17.97
N THR A 45 -5.06 2.57 18.42
CA THR A 45 -4.62 3.71 17.63
C THR A 45 -3.09 3.78 17.58
N SER A 46 -2.54 3.93 16.38
CA SER A 46 -1.15 4.34 16.17
C SER A 46 -1.07 5.86 15.99
N THR A 47 -0.15 6.52 16.71
CA THR A 47 0.18 7.93 16.49
C THR A 47 1.64 8.03 16.06
N PHE A 48 1.89 8.69 14.92
CA PHE A 48 3.24 8.96 14.42
C PHE A 48 3.54 10.45 14.59
N ASN A 49 4.53 10.77 15.43
CA ASN A 49 4.91 12.18 15.69
C ASN A 49 5.83 12.78 14.61
N ASN A 50 6.26 11.96 13.65
CA ASN A 50 7.16 12.33 12.56
C ASN A 50 6.64 11.76 11.23
N LYS A 51 7.43 11.92 10.17
CA LYS A 51 7.13 11.40 8.82
C LYS A 51 6.98 9.88 8.83
N ILE A 52 5.97 9.42 8.09
CA ILE A 52 5.80 8.00 7.72
C ILE A 52 6.41 7.82 6.33
N ILE A 53 7.17 6.73 6.14
CA ILE A 53 7.73 6.35 4.83
C ILE A 53 7.12 5.00 4.45
N ILE A 54 6.42 4.95 3.30
CA ILE A 54 5.85 3.72 2.74
C ILE A 54 6.61 3.42 1.44
N ASN A 55 7.80 2.83 1.57
CA ASN A 55 8.71 2.60 0.45
C ASN A 55 8.48 1.24 -0.21
N SER A 56 7.29 1.04 -0.78
CA SER A 56 6.93 -0.18 -1.51
C SER A 56 6.33 0.21 -2.85
N SER A 57 7.17 0.22 -3.88
CA SER A 57 6.78 0.56 -5.24
C SER A 57 7.37 -0.36 -6.30
N ALA A 58 6.68 -0.47 -7.43
CA ALA A 58 7.06 -1.28 -8.60
C ALA A 58 6.38 -0.72 -9.86
N GLU A 59 6.94 -0.99 -11.03
CA GLU A 59 6.30 -0.74 -12.32
C GLU A 59 5.13 -1.72 -12.55
N ASP A 60 4.20 -1.42 -13.45
CA ASP A 60 3.08 -2.31 -13.78
C ASP A 60 3.49 -3.50 -14.67
N GLY A 61 4.57 -3.38 -15.44
CA GLY A 61 5.19 -4.45 -16.22
C GLY A 61 4.94 -4.36 -17.73
N GLY A 62 4.32 -3.26 -18.20
CA GLY A 62 3.95 -3.00 -19.60
C GLY A 62 2.56 -3.49 -20.02
N ASP A 63 2.30 -3.46 -21.33
CA ASP A 63 0.99 -3.74 -21.93
C ASP A 63 0.41 -5.13 -21.57
N GLY A 64 -0.86 -5.12 -21.16
CA GLY A 64 -1.66 -6.28 -20.79
C GLY A 64 -1.34 -6.84 -19.42
N VAL A 65 -0.47 -6.21 -18.63
CA VAL A 65 -0.05 -6.72 -17.32
C VAL A 65 -0.98 -6.26 -16.20
N ALA A 66 -1.06 -7.07 -15.15
CA ALA A 66 -1.80 -6.72 -13.94
C ALA A 66 -0.96 -5.83 -13.03
N ILE A 67 -1.52 -4.68 -12.64
CA ILE A 67 -0.95 -3.81 -11.61
C ILE A 67 -0.79 -4.62 -10.32
N PRO A 68 0.43 -4.72 -9.75
CA PRO A 68 0.65 -5.56 -8.58
C PRO A 68 -0.14 -5.03 -7.37
N LEU A 69 -0.70 -5.96 -6.57
CA LEU A 69 -1.40 -5.64 -5.32
C LEU A 69 -0.49 -5.75 -4.09
N THR A 70 0.77 -6.15 -4.26
CA THR A 70 1.71 -6.42 -3.16
C THR A 70 2.48 -5.16 -2.73
N ASN A 71 2.51 -4.14 -3.57
CA ASN A 71 3.14 -2.85 -3.33
C ASN A 71 2.11 -1.74 -3.11
N HIS A 72 2.49 -0.75 -2.31
CA HIS A 72 1.64 0.41 -2.04
C HIS A 72 1.43 1.28 -3.28
N ALA A 73 2.49 1.55 -4.05
CA ALA A 73 2.46 2.44 -5.19
C ALA A 73 2.96 1.78 -6.47
N THR A 74 2.21 1.86 -7.56
CA THR A 74 2.67 1.46 -8.89
C THR A 74 2.88 2.68 -9.77
N PHE A 75 3.98 2.70 -10.51
CA PHE A 75 4.19 3.68 -11.58
C PHE A 75 4.03 2.98 -12.93
N ILE A 76 3.49 3.69 -13.91
CA ILE A 76 3.22 3.19 -15.26
C ILE A 76 4.13 3.91 -16.24
N GLN A 77 4.67 3.17 -17.20
CA GLN A 77 5.43 3.71 -18.32
C GLN A 77 4.93 3.07 -19.61
N THR A 78 4.35 3.84 -20.51
CA THR A 78 3.84 3.28 -21.77
C THR A 78 4.83 3.45 -22.92
N GLY A 79 4.86 2.49 -23.85
CA GLY A 79 5.56 2.58 -25.14
C GLY A 79 4.65 2.95 -26.32
N GLY A 80 3.34 3.03 -26.08
CA GLY A 80 2.26 3.27 -27.04
C GLY A 80 0.93 3.34 -26.29
N ALA A 81 -0.20 3.18 -26.99
CA ALA A 81 -1.46 2.93 -26.29
C ALA A 81 -1.43 1.51 -25.68
N GLU A 82 -1.68 1.40 -24.38
CA GLU A 82 -1.53 0.17 -23.61
C GLU A 82 -2.73 -0.09 -22.70
N THR A 83 -2.82 -1.31 -22.20
CA THR A 83 -3.85 -1.72 -21.25
C THR A 83 -3.24 -2.36 -20.01
N SER A 84 -3.93 -2.25 -18.88
CA SER A 84 -3.57 -2.98 -17.66
C SER A 84 -4.82 -3.43 -16.91
N THR A 85 -4.64 -4.26 -15.90
CA THR A 85 -5.74 -4.66 -15.00
C THR A 85 -5.39 -4.38 -13.55
N LEU A 86 -6.40 -4.02 -12.75
CA LEU A 86 -6.30 -4.00 -11.29
C LEU A 86 -7.28 -5.04 -10.72
N GLY A 87 -6.73 -6.05 -10.05
CA GLY A 87 -7.53 -7.09 -9.40
C GLY A 87 -8.29 -6.57 -8.18
N ALA A 88 -9.17 -7.41 -7.62
CA ALA A 88 -9.81 -7.13 -6.34
C ALA A 88 -8.77 -7.00 -5.21
N GLY A 89 -8.90 -5.96 -4.39
CA GLY A 89 -8.01 -5.72 -3.25
C GLY A 89 -8.35 -6.54 -2.01
N THR A 90 -7.63 -6.24 -0.93
CA THR A 90 -7.97 -6.67 0.44
C THR A 90 -8.54 -5.50 1.23
N GLU A 91 -9.47 -5.74 2.16
CA GLU A 91 -10.11 -4.66 2.94
C GLU A 91 -9.09 -3.72 3.59
N GLY A 92 -9.33 -2.42 3.44
CA GLY A 92 -8.48 -1.34 3.94
C GLY A 92 -7.24 -1.06 3.10
N GLN A 93 -6.96 -1.84 2.05
CA GLN A 93 -5.79 -1.63 1.19
C GLN A 93 -5.84 -0.26 0.51
N ILE A 94 -4.74 0.49 0.61
CA ILE A 94 -4.54 1.74 -0.12
C ILE A 94 -3.55 1.47 -1.25
N LYS A 95 -3.97 1.78 -2.47
CA LYS A 95 -3.17 1.64 -3.69
C LYS A 95 -2.99 3.00 -4.35
N VAL A 96 -1.74 3.34 -4.68
CA VAL A 96 -1.40 4.50 -5.50
C VAL A 96 -0.99 4.00 -6.89
N ILE A 97 -1.47 4.67 -7.94
CA ILE A 97 -1.05 4.43 -9.32
C ILE A 97 -0.71 5.79 -9.93
N VAL A 98 0.41 5.89 -10.65
CA VAL A 98 0.89 7.13 -11.27
C VAL A 98 1.45 6.86 -12.67
N MET A 99 1.15 7.73 -13.63
CA MET A 99 1.77 7.75 -14.96
C MET A 99 3.12 8.46 -14.86
N GLU A 100 4.23 7.74 -15.04
CA GLU A 100 5.59 8.32 -15.01
C GLU A 100 6.07 8.69 -16.42
N ALA A 101 5.73 7.89 -17.43
CA ALA A 101 6.09 8.14 -18.83
C ALA A 101 4.89 7.86 -19.75
N ASP A 102 4.67 8.75 -20.71
CA ASP A 102 3.55 8.68 -21.64
C ASP A 102 4.06 8.70 -23.09
N ASN A 103 3.93 7.56 -23.76
CA ASN A 103 4.04 7.44 -25.21
C ASN A 103 2.70 6.98 -25.83
N GLY A 104 1.61 7.07 -25.07
CA GLY A 104 0.24 6.67 -25.37
C GLY A 104 -0.52 6.26 -24.10
N ASP A 105 -1.84 6.41 -24.12
CA ASP A 105 -2.68 6.25 -22.94
C ASP A 105 -2.59 4.84 -22.34
N MET A 106 -2.56 4.76 -21.01
CA MET A 106 -2.80 3.52 -20.27
C MET A 106 -4.28 3.44 -19.91
N VAL A 107 -4.96 2.35 -20.33
CA VAL A 107 -6.33 2.05 -19.91
C VAL A 107 -6.34 0.87 -18.93
N THR A 108 -6.53 1.16 -17.65
CA THR A 108 -6.61 0.16 -16.59
C THR A 108 -8.03 -0.30 -16.36
N THR A 109 -8.32 -1.59 -16.55
CA THR A 109 -9.61 -2.20 -16.16
C THR A 109 -9.57 -2.63 -14.69
N VAL A 110 -10.56 -2.21 -13.89
CA VAL A 110 -10.59 -2.43 -12.45
C VAL A 110 -11.67 -3.42 -12.05
N THR A 111 -11.27 -4.49 -11.36
CA THR A 111 -12.20 -5.44 -10.74
C THR A 111 -12.82 -4.83 -9.49
N ASN A 112 -14.14 -4.93 -9.33
CA ASN A 112 -14.88 -4.34 -8.21
C ASN A 112 -14.73 -2.82 -8.07
N ALA A 113 -14.73 -2.09 -9.19
CA ALA A 113 -14.86 -0.64 -9.15
C ALA A 113 -16.11 -0.21 -8.37
N ALA A 114 -15.96 0.76 -7.44
CA ALA A 114 -17.10 1.40 -6.78
C ALA A 114 -17.76 2.48 -7.64
N TRP A 115 -17.08 2.93 -8.70
CA TRP A 115 -17.66 3.79 -9.73
C TRP A 115 -18.48 2.95 -10.72
N GLY A 116 -19.52 3.55 -11.29
CA GLY A 116 -20.31 2.93 -12.36
C GLY A 116 -19.63 3.06 -13.71
N GLY A 117 -20.21 2.42 -14.74
CA GLY A 117 -19.72 2.49 -16.12
C GLY A 117 -18.86 1.29 -16.52
N SER A 118 -17.84 1.53 -17.33
CA SER A 118 -16.92 0.54 -17.89
C SER A 118 -15.92 -0.01 -16.86
N SER A 119 -15.87 0.55 -15.64
CA SER A 119 -14.93 0.15 -14.58
C SER A 119 -13.47 0.36 -14.98
N ILE A 120 -13.18 1.44 -15.72
CA ILE A 120 -11.83 1.75 -16.20
C ILE A 120 -11.29 3.04 -15.59
N ILE A 121 -9.97 3.14 -15.57
CA ILE A 121 -9.21 4.36 -15.33
C ILE A 121 -8.30 4.56 -16.54
N THR A 122 -8.34 5.74 -17.15
CA THR A 122 -7.43 6.14 -18.23
C THR A 122 -6.44 7.17 -17.70
N PHE A 123 -5.15 6.92 -17.95
CA PHE A 123 -4.05 7.86 -17.72
C PHE A 123 -3.54 8.30 -19.09
N ASP A 124 -3.65 9.59 -19.40
CA ASP A 124 -3.37 10.17 -20.73
C ASP A 124 -2.29 11.27 -20.70
N ALA A 125 -1.72 11.54 -19.53
CA ALA A 125 -0.59 12.43 -19.37
C ALA A 125 0.35 12.02 -18.23
N VAL A 126 1.64 12.33 -18.39
CA VAL A 126 2.63 12.19 -17.30
C VAL A 126 2.17 12.99 -16.08
N GLY A 127 2.17 12.33 -14.91
CA GLY A 127 1.73 12.90 -13.64
C GLY A 127 0.27 12.59 -13.30
N ASP A 128 -0.50 12.00 -14.22
CA ASP A 128 -1.81 11.46 -13.87
C ASP A 128 -1.65 10.42 -12.76
N ALA A 129 -2.50 10.51 -11.74
CA ALA A 129 -2.40 9.63 -10.59
C ALA A 129 -3.74 9.41 -9.91
N VAL A 130 -3.88 8.24 -9.28
CA VAL A 130 -5.00 7.92 -8.42
C VAL A 130 -4.53 7.36 -7.10
N THR A 131 -5.22 7.72 -6.03
CA THR A 131 -5.21 6.98 -4.77
C THR A 131 -6.54 6.26 -4.62
N LEU A 132 -6.47 4.95 -4.55
CA LEU A 132 -7.61 4.06 -4.38
C LEU A 132 -7.59 3.44 -2.99
N GLN A 133 -8.77 3.19 -2.42
CA GLN A 133 -8.91 2.40 -1.20
C GLN A 133 -9.95 1.29 -1.40
N TYR A 134 -9.59 0.07 -0.99
CA TYR A 134 -10.50 -1.06 -1.04
C TYR A 134 -11.34 -1.10 0.24
N ILE A 135 -12.65 -0.88 0.11
CA ILE A 135 -13.61 -0.75 1.21
C ILE A 135 -14.88 -1.50 0.79
N ASP A 136 -15.44 -2.31 1.67
CA ASP A 136 -16.71 -3.02 1.42
C ASP A 136 -16.67 -3.80 0.09
N SER A 137 -15.56 -4.49 -0.11
CA SER A 137 -15.24 -5.32 -1.28
C SER A 137 -15.24 -4.56 -2.62
N LYS A 138 -14.96 -3.24 -2.60
CA LYS A 138 -14.83 -2.42 -3.80
C LYS A 138 -13.68 -1.42 -3.73
N TRP A 139 -13.13 -1.06 -4.88
CA TRP A 139 -12.19 0.06 -5.01
C TRP A 139 -12.92 1.39 -5.10
N TYR A 140 -12.66 2.26 -4.13
CA TYR A 140 -13.07 3.67 -4.17
C TYR A 140 -11.90 4.54 -4.58
N CYS A 141 -12.13 5.49 -5.50
CA CYS A 141 -11.18 6.57 -5.74
C CYS A 141 -11.32 7.63 -4.64
N ILE A 142 -10.25 7.84 -3.88
CA ILE A 142 -10.19 8.80 -2.77
C ILE A 142 -9.23 9.97 -3.05
N GLY A 143 -8.55 9.92 -4.18
CA GLY A 143 -7.76 11.01 -4.74
C GLY A 143 -7.57 10.77 -6.24
N ASN A 144 -7.83 11.80 -7.05
CA ASN A 144 -7.63 11.76 -8.49
C ASN A 144 -6.86 13.02 -8.92
N ASN A 145 -5.78 12.82 -9.66
CA ASN A 145 -5.02 13.86 -10.34
C ASN A 145 -5.02 13.52 -11.83
N GLY A 146 -5.82 14.20 -12.64
CA GLY A 146 -5.79 14.11 -14.11
C GLY A 146 -6.46 12.88 -14.74
N ALA A 147 -6.43 11.71 -14.08
CA ALA A 147 -6.95 10.47 -14.65
C ALA A 147 -8.47 10.52 -14.92
N VAL A 148 -8.91 9.87 -16.00
CA VAL A 148 -10.32 9.81 -16.43
C VAL A 148 -10.95 8.49 -15.99
N PHE A 149 -12.14 8.53 -15.40
CA PHE A 149 -12.88 7.36 -14.95
C PHE A 149 -14.05 7.07 -15.90
N GLY A 150 -14.19 5.81 -16.30
CA GLY A 150 -15.18 5.36 -17.28
C GLY A 150 -16.05 4.22 -16.81
#